data_AF-A0A846ED11-F1
#
_entry.id   AF-A0A846ED11-F1
#
_cell.length_a   1.000
_cell.length_b   1.000
_cell.length_c   1.000
_cell.angle_alpha   90.00
_cell.angle_beta   90.00
_cell.angle_gamma   90.00
#
_symmetry.space_group_name_H-M   'P 1'
#
loop_
_entity.id
_entity.type
_entity.pdbx_description
1 polymer ?
#
loop_
_entity_poly.entity_id
_entity_poly.type
_entity_poly.pdbx_seq_one_letter_code
_entity_poly.pdbx_strand_id
1 'polypeptide(L)'
;MSKKNSITSFCKELLAITGLSLLTVASIPTQAFSFTTEITETKEKTVAVQQLQDNSLTSFLNSEASELLIAKKDKDDDDKKYRYRYDKKGDDYKYRKGKRRSSRYHKRKNWNCHFKVGRYINRKKKSLVLYLDILEKPETRYANVVYQVYARKKNKWKNVYTSTGARLIKRYRNTYRLEPEVVELKKLKIKEKDLYKTDLKFVARVRYDYQNRRDQRWVIEDTWNYDSITEYSNIAQVTEVNYTTTTRRDNYTGRSYKRNASYRRNEDRYERKDDKYDRYDRRRDDDDDDDDDKYDRYDRRRDDKKYDRYNRRRDDDKYDRRSKYKGKKRYSYKAYKNKDWDCVFKLGRLVRRDKKAFIVHLDIRNKPATKYADVAYYIYARQNNRWVAVHRIDGKRSIKKKGKRYYIKPEVIDFRKLQLSNTKLSRSDLKFVTEISYETQVRRKQKFVVENIWNYSSIGEIESIEEIEVESI
;
A
#
# COMPACT_ATOMS: atom_id res chain seq x y z
N MET A 1 -10.86 -78.07 -1.10
CA MET A 1 -9.75 -77.69 -2.01
C MET A 1 -9.15 -76.38 -1.54
N SER A 2 -7.98 -76.44 -0.90
CA SER A 2 -7.25 -75.28 -0.36
C SER A 2 -5.77 -75.53 -0.67
N LYS A 3 -5.14 -74.64 -1.44
CA LYS A 3 -3.70 -74.72 -1.74
C LYS A 3 -2.98 -73.61 -0.97
N LYS A 4 -2.30 -74.01 0.10
CA LYS A 4 -1.11 -73.34 0.64
C LYS A 4 0.04 -73.58 -0.33
N ASN A 5 0.92 -72.58 -0.48
CA ASN A 5 2.32 -72.82 -0.82
C ASN A 5 3.18 -71.79 -0.09
N SER A 6 4.07 -72.32 0.74
CA SER A 6 5.23 -71.64 1.31
C SER A 6 6.46 -72.28 0.70
N ILE A 7 7.45 -71.52 0.22
CA ILE A 7 8.82 -72.01 0.05
C ILE A 7 9.79 -70.94 0.54
N THR A 8 10.72 -71.43 1.35
CA THR A 8 11.81 -70.84 2.11
C THR A 8 13.07 -70.63 1.27
N SER A 9 14.06 -69.95 1.89
CA SER A 9 15.49 -70.36 1.97
C SER A 9 16.58 -69.45 1.33
N PHE A 10 17.47 -68.96 2.24
CA PHE A 10 18.94 -68.73 2.16
C PHE A 10 19.47 -67.54 1.30
N CYS A 11 20.47 -66.72 1.70
CA CYS A 11 21.71 -66.96 2.46
C CYS A 11 22.11 -65.82 3.43
N LYS A 12 22.96 -66.21 4.40
CA LYS A 12 23.73 -65.44 5.38
C LYS A 12 24.99 -64.81 4.77
N GLU A 13 25.47 -63.70 5.34
CA GLU A 13 26.85 -63.42 5.86
C GLU A 13 27.00 -61.89 6.07
N LEU A 14 27.06 -61.37 7.31
CA LEU A 14 28.21 -61.20 8.22
C LEU A 14 29.35 -60.30 7.68
N LEU A 15 29.34 -59.03 8.10
CA LEU A 15 30.57 -58.28 8.37
C LEU A 15 30.32 -57.21 9.44
N ALA A 16 30.89 -57.45 10.60
CA ALA A 16 30.98 -56.53 11.73
C ALA A 16 32.22 -55.65 11.55
N ILE A 17 32.06 -54.31 11.62
CA ILE A 17 33.14 -53.42 12.05
C ILE A 17 32.55 -52.40 13.02
N THR A 18 33.01 -52.53 14.26
CA THR A 18 32.82 -51.64 15.40
C THR A 18 33.56 -50.32 15.20
N GLY A 19 32.88 -49.20 15.44
CA GLY A 19 33.47 -47.87 15.54
C GLY A 19 32.71 -47.04 16.57
N LEU A 20 33.02 -47.27 17.85
CA LEU A 20 32.56 -46.47 18.98
C LEU A 20 33.33 -45.14 18.98
N SER A 21 32.67 -44.03 18.67
CA SER A 21 33.20 -42.68 18.93
C SER A 21 32.50 -42.10 20.17
N LEU A 22 33.25 -42.01 21.26
CA LEU A 22 32.88 -41.27 22.47
C LEU A 22 32.67 -39.79 22.13
N LEU A 23 31.46 -39.29 22.39
CA LEU A 23 31.19 -37.86 22.53
C LEU A 23 31.09 -37.55 24.02
N THR A 24 32.17 -37.00 24.57
CA THR A 24 32.21 -36.36 25.88
C THR A 24 31.29 -35.14 25.87
N VAL A 25 30.14 -35.25 26.52
CA VAL A 25 29.23 -34.13 26.79
C VAL A 25 29.76 -33.42 28.03
N ALA A 26 30.48 -32.32 27.84
CA ALA A 26 30.83 -31.41 28.93
C ALA A 26 29.55 -30.69 29.40
N SER A 27 29.07 -31.08 30.58
CA SER A 27 28.01 -30.43 31.34
C SER A 27 28.50 -29.08 31.83
N ILE A 28 28.00 -27.99 31.24
CA ILE A 28 28.16 -26.63 31.77
C ILE A 28 27.03 -26.39 32.78
N PRO A 29 27.32 -26.04 34.05
CA PRO A 29 26.29 -25.73 35.03
C PRO A 29 25.63 -24.39 34.70
N THR A 30 24.38 -24.43 34.25
CA THR A 30 23.51 -23.25 34.21
C THR A 30 23.14 -22.85 35.63
N GLN A 31 23.78 -21.78 36.13
CA GLN A 31 23.36 -21.09 37.34
C GLN A 31 21.97 -20.49 37.11
N ALA A 32 20.99 -20.97 37.89
CA ALA A 32 19.67 -20.38 37.96
C ALA A 32 19.76 -19.05 38.72
N PHE A 33 19.56 -17.93 38.03
CA PHE A 33 19.28 -16.65 38.67
C PHE A 33 17.85 -16.68 39.22
N SER A 34 17.73 -17.01 40.50
CA SER A 34 16.54 -16.77 41.31
C SER A 34 16.50 -15.28 41.69
N PHE A 35 15.60 -14.51 41.07
CA PHE A 35 15.22 -13.20 41.59
C PHE A 35 14.19 -13.41 42.71
N THR A 36 14.66 -13.46 43.95
CA THR A 36 13.82 -13.23 45.14
C THR A 36 13.56 -11.72 45.24
N THR A 37 12.39 -11.27 44.81
CA THR A 37 11.86 -9.98 45.25
C THR A 37 11.27 -10.18 46.65
N GLU A 38 11.97 -9.66 47.66
CA GLU A 38 11.41 -9.41 48.98
C GLU A 38 10.20 -8.48 48.83
N ILE A 39 9.02 -9.01 49.15
CA ILE A 39 7.83 -8.21 49.42
C ILE A 39 7.92 -7.88 50.90
N THR A 40 8.32 -6.66 51.23
CA THR A 40 8.20 -6.15 52.59
C THR A 40 6.73 -6.08 52.97
N GLU A 41 6.35 -6.87 53.97
CA GLU A 41 5.10 -6.79 54.72
C GLU A 41 4.92 -5.38 55.30
N THR A 42 4.00 -4.60 54.75
CA THR A 42 3.35 -3.53 55.52
C THR A 42 2.14 -4.11 56.22
N LYS A 43 2.31 -4.28 57.54
CA LYS A 43 1.30 -4.70 58.52
C LYS A 43 -0.05 -4.02 58.32
N GLU A 44 -1.05 -4.88 58.41
CA GLU A 44 -2.46 -4.62 58.57
C GLU A 44 -2.74 -3.67 59.75
N LYS A 45 -3.63 -2.70 59.54
CA LYS A 45 -4.43 -2.11 60.62
C LYS A 45 -5.89 -2.34 60.29
N THR A 46 -6.39 -3.42 60.88
CA THR A 46 -7.78 -3.88 60.88
C THR A 46 -8.66 -2.85 61.57
N VAL A 47 -9.70 -2.35 60.88
CA VAL A 47 -10.88 -1.77 61.55
C VAL A 47 -12.14 -2.20 60.80
N ALA A 48 -12.89 -3.05 61.50
CA ALA A 48 -14.33 -3.29 61.48
C ALA A 48 -15.09 -3.40 60.13
N VAL A 49 -15.42 -4.65 59.81
CA VAL A 49 -16.57 -5.03 58.99
C VAL A 49 -17.85 -4.73 59.77
N GLN A 50 -18.71 -3.85 59.24
CA GLN A 50 -20.14 -3.86 59.54
C GLN A 50 -20.87 -4.35 58.28
N GLN A 51 -21.51 -5.50 58.43
CA GLN A 51 -22.58 -5.99 57.55
C GLN A 51 -23.75 -5.02 57.60
N LEU A 52 -24.33 -4.67 56.45
CA LEU A 52 -25.75 -4.30 56.34
C LEU A 52 -26.19 -4.33 54.87
N GLN A 53 -26.99 -5.36 54.59
CA GLN A 53 -28.24 -5.39 53.83
C GLN A 53 -28.34 -4.81 52.41
N ASP A 54 -28.89 -5.69 51.57
CA ASP A 54 -29.69 -5.45 50.37
C ASP A 54 -30.32 -4.07 50.27
N ASN A 55 -30.16 -3.43 49.11
CA ASN A 55 -31.27 -2.75 48.44
C ASN A 55 -30.96 -2.49 46.96
N SER A 56 -31.88 -2.96 46.12
CA SER A 56 -32.00 -2.64 44.71
C SER A 56 -32.18 -1.12 44.53
N LEU A 57 -31.37 -0.50 43.68
CA LEU A 57 -31.63 0.84 43.19
C LEU A 57 -31.64 0.87 41.66
N THR A 58 -32.88 0.83 41.15
CA THR A 58 -33.31 1.37 39.87
C THR A 58 -32.87 2.83 39.74
N SER A 59 -31.99 3.13 38.79
CA SER A 59 -31.73 4.51 38.39
C SER A 59 -32.62 4.91 37.21
N PHE A 60 -33.54 5.81 37.54
CA PHE A 60 -34.37 6.59 36.65
C PHE A 60 -33.51 7.32 35.61
N LEU A 61 -33.73 7.03 34.33
CA LEU A 61 -33.37 7.93 33.24
C LEU A 61 -34.62 8.72 32.88
N ASN A 62 -34.78 9.88 33.53
CA ASN A 62 -35.72 10.89 33.12
C ASN A 62 -35.34 11.40 31.73
N SER A 63 -36.30 11.29 30.82
CA SER A 63 -36.35 11.91 29.53
C SER A 63 -36.62 13.40 29.69
N GLU A 64 -35.60 14.23 29.52
CA GLU A 64 -35.80 15.64 29.20
C GLU A 64 -35.57 15.84 27.70
N ALA A 65 -36.68 16.18 27.04
CA ALA A 65 -36.72 16.65 25.68
C ALA A 65 -36.02 18.02 25.61
N SER A 66 -34.84 18.08 24.99
CA SER A 66 -34.25 19.35 24.59
C SER A 66 -34.66 19.66 23.15
N GLU A 67 -35.49 20.69 23.05
CA GLU A 67 -35.94 21.34 21.84
C GLU A 67 -34.76 21.76 20.95
N LEU A 68 -34.77 21.27 19.72
CA LEU A 68 -33.91 21.74 18.63
C LEU A 68 -34.42 23.10 18.16
N LEU A 69 -33.86 24.18 18.71
CA LEU A 69 -34.00 25.51 18.13
C LEU A 69 -33.28 25.54 16.76
N ILE A 70 -34.10 25.54 15.72
CA ILE A 70 -33.71 25.84 14.34
C ILE A 70 -33.39 27.34 14.30
N ALA A 71 -32.11 27.68 14.31
CA ALA A 71 -31.66 29.05 14.06
C ALA A 71 -32.05 29.46 12.64
N LYS A 72 -32.69 30.63 12.57
CA LYS A 72 -33.13 31.30 11.35
C LYS A 72 -31.93 31.66 10.47
N LYS A 73 -32.28 31.77 9.20
CA LYS A 73 -31.44 31.88 8.02
C LYS A 73 -31.11 33.35 7.81
N ASP A 74 -29.92 33.79 8.20
CA ASP A 74 -29.43 35.11 7.80
C ASP A 74 -28.87 35.02 6.38
N LYS A 75 -29.43 35.91 5.56
CA LYS A 75 -29.04 36.19 4.19
C LYS A 75 -27.87 37.19 4.20
N ASP A 76 -27.26 37.30 3.04
CA ASP A 76 -26.40 38.39 2.59
C ASP A 76 -24.92 38.24 2.97
N ASP A 77 -24.17 37.70 2.00
CA ASP A 77 -22.85 38.23 1.63
C ASP A 77 -22.49 37.68 0.24
N ASP A 78 -22.75 38.52 -0.76
CA ASP A 78 -22.40 38.34 -2.16
C ASP A 78 -20.89 38.52 -2.35
N ASP A 79 -20.12 37.46 -2.09
CA ASP A 79 -18.69 37.45 -2.40
C ASP A 79 -18.36 36.74 -3.72
N LYS A 80 -17.83 37.58 -4.62
CA LYS A 80 -17.50 37.37 -6.02
C LYS A 80 -16.80 36.03 -6.32
N LYS A 81 -17.52 35.25 -7.13
CA LYS A 81 -17.20 33.92 -7.62
C LYS A 81 -16.09 33.94 -8.68
N TYR A 82 -14.82 33.99 -8.27
CA TYR A 82 -13.71 33.60 -9.14
C TYR A 82 -13.76 32.08 -9.38
N ARG A 83 -14.39 31.69 -10.50
CA ARG A 83 -14.39 30.32 -11.05
C ARG A 83 -12.99 29.93 -11.52
N TYR A 84 -12.10 29.58 -10.60
CA TYR A 84 -10.98 28.69 -10.96
C TYR A 84 -11.51 27.28 -11.16
N ARG A 85 -11.87 26.99 -12.41
CA ARG A 85 -12.16 25.66 -12.93
C ARG A 85 -10.86 24.84 -12.89
N TYR A 86 -10.45 24.40 -11.71
CA TYR A 86 -9.53 23.28 -11.58
C TYR A 86 -10.32 22.03 -11.97
N ASP A 87 -10.31 21.74 -13.27
CA ASP A 87 -10.61 20.40 -13.76
C ASP A 87 -9.59 19.45 -13.13
N LYS A 88 -9.96 18.93 -11.96
CA LYS A 88 -9.42 17.68 -11.41
C LYS A 88 -9.77 16.61 -12.43
N LYS A 89 -8.98 16.52 -13.50
CA LYS A 89 -8.78 15.30 -14.26
C LYS A 89 -8.32 14.29 -13.22
N GLY A 90 -9.30 13.50 -12.76
CA GLY A 90 -9.08 12.41 -11.85
C GLY A 90 -7.97 11.58 -12.44
N ASP A 91 -6.90 11.44 -11.68
CA ASP A 91 -5.86 10.48 -11.96
C ASP A 91 -6.49 9.07 -11.90
N ASP A 92 -7.17 8.69 -12.98
CA ASP A 92 -7.56 7.34 -13.33
C ASP A 92 -6.27 6.58 -13.68
N TYR A 93 -5.42 6.42 -12.67
CA TYR A 93 -4.44 5.36 -12.66
C TYR A 93 -5.23 4.07 -12.86
N LYS A 94 -5.16 3.52 -14.09
CA LYS A 94 -5.56 2.17 -14.46
C LYS A 94 -4.82 1.17 -13.56
N TYR A 95 -5.25 1.08 -12.31
CA TYR A 95 -4.84 0.06 -11.37
C TYR A 95 -5.31 -1.24 -11.98
N ARG A 96 -4.34 -2.03 -12.47
CA ARG A 96 -4.48 -3.46 -12.74
C ARG A 96 -5.44 -4.06 -11.70
N LYS A 97 -6.34 -4.94 -12.17
CA LYS A 97 -7.30 -5.80 -11.42
C LYS A 97 -6.67 -6.66 -10.29
N GLY A 98 -5.59 -6.22 -9.66
CA GLY A 98 -5.09 -6.77 -8.40
C GLY A 98 -6.12 -6.49 -7.31
N LYS A 99 -6.40 -7.53 -6.53
CA LYS A 99 -7.28 -7.56 -5.35
C LYS A 99 -7.46 -6.16 -4.75
N ARG A 100 -8.64 -5.56 -4.93
CA ARG A 100 -9.00 -4.24 -4.39
C ARG A 100 -8.84 -4.32 -2.88
N ARG A 101 -7.72 -3.81 -2.37
CA ARG A 101 -7.55 -3.62 -0.92
C ARG A 101 -8.54 -2.53 -0.51
N SER A 102 -9.34 -2.79 0.52
CA SER A 102 -10.29 -1.82 1.09
C SER A 102 -9.55 -0.75 1.86
N SER A 103 -8.84 0.09 1.10
CA SER A 103 -7.93 1.07 1.65
C SER A 103 -7.70 2.22 0.67
N ARG A 104 -7.60 3.44 1.21
CA ARG A 104 -7.46 4.66 0.41
C ARG A 104 -6.44 5.60 1.03
N TYR A 105 -5.65 6.24 0.17
CA TYR A 105 -4.73 7.31 0.54
C TYR A 105 -5.46 8.64 0.62
N HIS A 106 -5.21 9.40 1.68
CA HIS A 106 -5.81 10.70 1.92
C HIS A 106 -4.72 11.73 2.20
N LYS A 107 -4.76 12.84 1.47
CA LYS A 107 -3.85 13.97 1.66
C LYS A 107 -4.65 15.24 1.89
N ARG A 108 -4.29 15.99 2.93
CA ARG A 108 -4.84 17.33 3.20
C ARG A 108 -3.78 18.20 3.85
N LYS A 109 -3.40 19.29 3.17
CA LYS A 109 -2.29 20.16 3.60
C LYS A 109 -1.02 19.31 3.82
N ASN A 110 -0.45 19.37 5.02
CA ASN A 110 0.75 18.64 5.43
C ASN A 110 0.45 17.27 6.08
N TRP A 111 -0.81 16.83 6.02
CA TRP A 111 -1.20 15.49 6.47
C TRP A 111 -1.29 14.54 5.29
N ASN A 112 -0.55 13.44 5.38
CA ASN A 112 -0.61 12.29 4.49
C ASN A 112 -0.98 11.08 5.34
N CYS A 113 -2.15 10.51 5.09
CA CYS A 113 -2.63 9.34 5.81
C CYS A 113 -3.07 8.26 4.84
N HIS A 114 -3.10 7.03 5.31
CA HIS A 114 -3.72 5.93 4.61
C HIS A 114 -4.75 5.26 5.51
N PHE A 115 -6.00 5.33 5.09
CA PHE A 115 -7.10 4.76 5.83
C PHE A 115 -7.40 3.36 5.28
N LYS A 116 -7.36 2.36 6.15
CA LYS A 116 -7.62 0.97 5.82
C LYS A 116 -8.84 0.48 6.58
N VAL A 117 -9.62 -0.34 5.90
CA VAL A 117 -10.75 -1.06 6.47
C VAL A 117 -10.56 -2.55 6.17
N GLY A 118 -10.96 -3.41 7.10
CA GLY A 118 -10.83 -4.85 6.98
C GLY A 118 -11.98 -5.62 7.62
N ARG A 119 -12.25 -6.81 7.13
CA ARG A 119 -13.02 -7.84 7.84
C ARG A 119 -12.03 -8.78 8.50
N TYR A 120 -12.03 -8.83 9.83
CA TYR A 120 -11.29 -9.84 10.56
C TYR A 120 -12.19 -11.04 10.78
N ILE A 121 -11.83 -12.18 10.19
CA ILE A 121 -12.56 -13.44 10.30
C ILE A 121 -11.65 -14.48 10.95
N ASN A 122 -12.04 -14.91 12.14
CA ASN A 122 -11.44 -16.03 12.86
C ASN A 122 -12.55 -17.04 13.18
N ARG A 123 -12.20 -18.31 13.42
CA ARG A 123 -13.14 -19.42 13.69
C ARG A 123 -14.23 -19.09 14.71
N LYS A 124 -13.94 -18.21 15.68
CA LYS A 124 -14.87 -17.83 16.76
C LYS A 124 -15.40 -16.40 16.67
N LYS A 125 -14.82 -15.53 15.83
CA LYS A 125 -15.10 -14.08 15.87
C LYS A 125 -15.06 -13.48 14.48
N LYS A 126 -16.09 -12.69 14.18
CA LYS A 126 -16.14 -11.77 13.04
C LYS A 126 -16.11 -10.34 13.57
N SER A 127 -15.22 -9.52 13.02
CA SER A 127 -15.09 -8.12 13.38
C SER A 127 -14.77 -7.26 12.16
N LEU A 128 -15.08 -5.97 12.24
CA LEU A 128 -14.50 -4.96 11.36
C LEU A 128 -13.22 -4.40 11.99
N VAL A 129 -12.24 -4.09 11.17
CA VAL A 129 -10.99 -3.47 11.60
C VAL A 129 -10.83 -2.14 10.87
N LEU A 130 -10.71 -1.06 11.62
CA LEU A 130 -10.43 0.28 11.09
C LEU A 130 -9.03 0.69 11.49
N TYR A 131 -8.26 1.20 10.55
CA TYR A 131 -6.86 1.53 10.78
C TYR A 131 -6.46 2.78 10.02
N LEU A 132 -6.05 3.82 10.74
CA LEU A 132 -5.47 5.03 10.16
C LEU A 132 -3.95 5.00 10.31
N ASP A 133 -3.24 4.85 9.20
CA ASP A 133 -1.79 4.96 9.14
C ASP A 133 -1.41 6.41 8.81
N ILE A 134 -0.65 7.08 9.68
CA ILE A 134 -0.22 8.46 9.45
C ILE A 134 1.18 8.39 8.83
N LEU A 135 1.27 8.71 7.55
CA LEU A 135 2.52 8.63 6.77
C LEU A 135 3.34 9.91 6.90
N GLU A 136 2.68 11.05 7.00
CA GLU A 136 3.31 12.32 7.31
C GLU A 136 2.29 13.21 8.00
N LYS A 137 2.70 13.90 9.05
CA LYS A 137 1.89 14.96 9.65
C LYS A 137 2.79 16.09 10.12
N PRO A 138 2.28 17.32 10.20
CA PRO A 138 2.98 18.41 10.86
C PRO A 138 3.07 18.19 12.37
N GLU A 139 3.89 19.02 13.03
CA GLU A 139 3.87 19.13 14.48
C GLU A 139 2.55 19.75 14.97
N THR A 140 2.04 19.22 16.07
CA THR A 140 0.73 19.57 16.63
C THR A 140 0.83 19.64 18.15
N ARG A 141 0.16 20.60 18.80
CA ARG A 141 0.04 20.64 20.27
C ARG A 141 -0.82 19.51 20.80
N TYR A 142 -1.85 19.17 20.05
CA TYR A 142 -2.79 18.10 20.34
C TYR A 142 -3.25 17.49 19.01
N ALA A 143 -3.41 16.18 18.98
CA ALA A 143 -4.07 15.51 17.88
C ALA A 143 -4.68 14.20 18.36
N ASN A 144 -5.90 13.91 17.94
CA ASN A 144 -6.56 12.65 18.21
C ASN A 144 -7.36 12.18 16.98
N VAL A 145 -7.79 10.93 16.99
CA VAL A 145 -8.73 10.40 16.00
C VAL A 145 -9.86 9.62 16.67
N VAL A 146 -11.08 9.81 16.18
CA VAL A 146 -12.28 9.04 16.53
C VAL A 146 -12.80 8.33 15.29
N TYR A 147 -13.20 7.08 15.44
CA TYR A 147 -13.74 6.27 14.35
C TYR A 147 -15.25 6.16 14.45
N GLN A 148 -15.92 6.24 13.31
CA GLN A 148 -17.37 6.06 13.20
C GLN A 148 -17.70 5.18 12.00
N VAL A 149 -18.76 4.39 12.11
CA VAL A 149 -19.28 3.57 11.02
C VAL A 149 -20.75 3.91 10.84
N TYR A 150 -21.13 4.18 9.60
CA TYR A 150 -22.50 4.41 9.18
C TYR A 150 -22.92 3.30 8.23
N ALA A 151 -24.18 2.89 8.32
CA ALA A 151 -24.79 1.93 7.41
C ALA A 151 -25.88 2.62 6.59
N ARG A 152 -25.98 2.31 5.31
CA ARG A 152 -27.02 2.84 4.43
C ARG A 152 -28.34 2.09 4.67
N LYS A 153 -29.36 2.76 5.20
CA LYS A 153 -30.70 2.20 5.43
C LYS A 153 -31.75 3.12 4.81
N LYS A 154 -32.60 2.58 3.91
CA LYS A 154 -33.59 3.36 3.16
C LYS A 154 -32.98 4.63 2.52
N ASN A 155 -31.84 4.46 1.86
CA ASN A 155 -31.05 5.51 1.23
C ASN A 155 -30.49 6.63 2.16
N LYS A 156 -30.58 6.48 3.49
CA LYS A 156 -30.00 7.41 4.47
C LYS A 156 -28.85 6.75 5.23
N TRP A 157 -27.81 7.53 5.55
CA TRP A 157 -26.71 7.08 6.39
C TRP A 157 -27.12 7.11 7.87
N LYS A 158 -27.13 5.96 8.53
CA LYS A 158 -27.38 5.87 9.98
C LYS A 158 -26.12 5.44 10.70
N ASN A 159 -25.74 6.15 11.76
CA ASN A 159 -24.60 5.76 12.59
C ASN A 159 -24.91 4.42 13.27
N VAL A 160 -24.06 3.42 13.06
CA VAL A 160 -24.18 2.09 13.66
C VAL A 160 -23.11 1.81 14.69
N TYR A 161 -22.04 2.61 14.72
CA TYR A 161 -20.94 2.48 15.67
C TYR A 161 -20.13 3.77 15.76
N THR A 162 -19.66 4.08 16.97
CA THR A 162 -18.68 5.13 17.28
C THR A 162 -17.66 4.55 18.26
N SER A 163 -16.37 4.81 18.07
CA SER A 163 -15.33 4.33 18.98
C SER A 163 -15.53 4.90 20.38
N THR A 164 -15.31 4.08 21.40
CA THR A 164 -15.52 4.45 22.82
C THR A 164 -14.45 5.40 23.36
N GLY A 165 -13.40 5.66 22.59
CA GLY A 165 -12.36 6.63 22.93
C GLY A 165 -11.72 7.24 21.70
N ALA A 166 -11.05 8.37 21.89
CA ALA A 166 -10.20 8.99 20.90
C ALA A 166 -8.79 8.41 21.01
N ARG A 167 -8.20 7.99 19.88
CA ARG A 167 -6.80 7.54 19.85
C ARG A 167 -5.90 8.76 19.74
N LEU A 168 -5.02 8.94 20.72
CA LEU A 168 -4.09 10.07 20.73
C LEU A 168 -3.03 9.90 19.64
N ILE A 169 -2.73 10.99 18.94
CA ILE A 169 -1.68 11.06 17.94
C ILE A 169 -0.52 11.86 18.55
N LYS A 170 0.70 11.32 18.51
CA LYS A 170 1.88 11.99 19.08
C LYS A 170 2.09 13.39 18.49
N ARG A 171 2.61 14.31 19.30
CA ARG A 171 2.74 15.75 18.94
C ARG A 171 3.71 16.00 17.78
N TYR A 172 4.86 15.35 17.80
CA TYR A 172 5.97 15.61 16.86
C TYR A 172 5.65 15.26 15.39
N ARG A 173 6.37 15.89 14.46
CA ARG A 173 6.35 15.55 13.03
C ARG A 173 6.99 14.18 12.82
N ASN A 174 6.21 13.19 12.38
CA ASN A 174 6.72 11.88 11.96
C ASN A 174 5.62 11.04 11.28
N THR A 175 6.00 9.85 10.80
CA THR A 175 5.08 8.74 10.59
C THR A 175 4.57 8.22 11.94
N TYR A 176 3.29 7.91 12.04
CA TYR A 176 2.71 7.29 13.23
C TYR A 176 1.71 6.21 12.88
N ARG A 177 1.93 5.02 13.44
CA ARG A 177 1.04 3.87 13.32
C ARG A 177 0.15 3.83 14.56
N LEU A 178 -1.12 4.13 14.39
CA LEU A 178 -2.12 4.00 15.45
C LEU A 178 -2.45 2.53 15.69
N GLU A 179 -2.96 2.17 16.86
CA GLU A 179 -3.51 0.83 17.05
C GLU A 179 -4.80 0.65 16.22
N PRO A 180 -5.01 -0.50 15.57
CA PRO A 180 -6.26 -0.78 14.86
C PRO A 180 -7.46 -0.81 15.81
N GLU A 181 -8.57 -0.19 15.40
CA GLU A 181 -9.85 -0.30 16.10
C GLU A 181 -10.59 -1.55 15.62
N VAL A 182 -10.82 -2.50 16.54
CA VAL A 182 -11.49 -3.77 16.24
C VAL A 182 -12.92 -3.74 16.75
N VAL A 183 -13.86 -3.72 15.83
CA VAL A 183 -15.30 -3.61 16.09
C VAL A 183 -15.95 -4.97 15.89
N GLU A 184 -16.28 -5.65 16.99
CA GLU A 184 -17.07 -6.90 16.92
C GLU A 184 -18.43 -6.63 16.24
N LEU A 185 -18.86 -7.49 15.33
CA LEU A 185 -20.10 -7.26 14.56
C LEU A 185 -21.33 -7.06 15.45
N LYS A 186 -21.37 -7.73 16.62
CA LYS A 186 -22.44 -7.59 17.61
C LYS A 186 -22.55 -6.20 18.24
N LYS A 187 -21.47 -5.40 18.20
CA LYS A 187 -21.47 -4.00 18.68
C LYS A 187 -22.03 -3.03 17.64
N LEU A 188 -22.21 -3.47 16.39
CA LEU A 188 -22.86 -2.65 15.37
C LEU A 188 -24.37 -2.67 15.62
N LYS A 189 -25.01 -1.50 15.57
CA LYS A 189 -26.48 -1.35 15.69
C LYS A 189 -27.22 -1.78 14.41
N ILE A 190 -26.87 -2.94 13.86
CA ILE A 190 -27.43 -3.55 12.65
C ILE A 190 -27.39 -5.07 12.76
N LYS A 191 -28.43 -5.75 12.26
CA LYS A 191 -28.47 -7.22 12.25
C LYS A 191 -27.43 -7.75 11.26
N GLU A 192 -26.77 -8.86 11.60
CA GLU A 192 -25.69 -9.44 10.78
C GLU A 192 -26.16 -9.79 9.36
N LYS A 193 -27.39 -10.31 9.20
CA LYS A 193 -27.99 -10.66 7.90
C LYS A 193 -28.08 -9.46 6.95
N ASP A 194 -28.33 -8.27 7.47
CA ASP A 194 -28.47 -7.05 6.66
C ASP A 194 -27.11 -6.49 6.24
N LEU A 195 -26.05 -6.79 6.99
CA LEU A 195 -24.71 -6.22 6.80
C LEU A 195 -24.14 -6.55 5.43
N TYR A 196 -24.29 -7.79 4.98
CA TYR A 196 -23.80 -8.31 3.68
C TYR A 196 -24.35 -7.52 2.48
N LYS A 197 -25.58 -7.01 2.58
CA LYS A 197 -26.24 -6.24 1.49
C LYS A 197 -26.11 -4.73 1.66
N THR A 198 -25.47 -4.26 2.72
CA THR A 198 -25.47 -2.85 3.09
C THR A 198 -24.15 -2.17 2.75
N ASP A 199 -24.24 -0.99 2.15
CA ASP A 199 -23.09 -0.09 2.04
C ASP A 199 -22.74 0.46 3.42
N LEU A 200 -21.47 0.37 3.77
CA LEU A 200 -20.91 0.93 4.98
C LEU A 200 -20.05 2.14 4.63
N LYS A 201 -20.27 3.25 5.33
CA LYS A 201 -19.40 4.42 5.31
C LYS A 201 -18.57 4.43 6.58
N PHE A 202 -17.26 4.39 6.39
CA PHE A 202 -16.25 4.44 7.44
C PHE A 202 -15.72 5.86 7.53
N VAL A 203 -15.71 6.41 8.75
CA VAL A 203 -15.29 7.79 8.99
C VAL A 203 -14.23 7.82 10.07
N ALA A 204 -13.08 8.42 9.76
CA ALA A 204 -12.06 8.78 10.74
C ALA A 204 -12.06 10.30 10.91
N ARG A 205 -12.45 10.78 12.10
CA ARG A 205 -12.46 12.21 12.45
C ARG A 205 -11.19 12.53 13.22
N VAL A 206 -10.28 13.25 12.59
CA VAL A 206 -9.05 13.75 13.20
C VAL A 206 -9.30 15.16 13.73
N ARG A 207 -9.12 15.37 15.03
CA ARG A 207 -9.12 16.70 15.66
C ARG A 207 -7.70 17.04 16.07
N TYR A 208 -7.23 18.24 15.76
CA TYR A 208 -5.86 18.64 16.04
C TYR A 208 -5.69 20.15 16.25
N ASP A 209 -4.64 20.52 16.96
CA ASP A 209 -4.27 21.89 17.26
C ASP A 209 -2.85 22.18 16.74
N TYR A 210 -2.70 23.27 16.01
CA TYR A 210 -1.41 23.87 15.69
C TYR A 210 -0.97 24.82 16.81
N GLN A 211 0.27 25.32 16.73
CA GLN A 211 0.76 26.36 17.62
C GLN A 211 -0.19 27.56 17.69
N ASN A 212 -0.68 28.02 16.52
CA ASN A 212 -1.46 29.26 16.40
C ASN A 212 -2.94 29.04 16.04
N ARG A 213 -3.42 27.79 15.95
CA ARG A 213 -4.81 27.48 15.59
C ARG A 213 -5.31 26.29 16.38
N ARG A 214 -6.46 26.45 17.05
CA ARG A 214 -7.12 25.38 17.82
C ARG A 214 -8.27 24.76 17.03
N ASP A 215 -8.71 23.60 17.50
CA ASP A 215 -9.87 22.83 17.06
C ASP A 215 -9.96 22.63 15.54
N GLN A 216 -8.83 22.34 14.90
CA GLN A 216 -8.84 21.99 13.49
C GLN A 216 -9.42 20.59 13.33
N ARG A 217 -10.34 20.43 12.38
CA ARG A 217 -11.02 19.16 12.14
C ARG A 217 -10.79 18.67 10.73
N TRP A 218 -10.51 17.38 10.61
CA TRP A 218 -10.41 16.69 9.34
C TRP A 218 -11.20 15.40 9.38
N VAL A 219 -12.13 15.29 8.43
CA VAL A 219 -12.98 14.11 8.25
C VAL A 219 -12.45 13.34 7.05
N ILE A 220 -12.08 12.08 7.29
CA ILE A 220 -11.70 11.11 6.26
C ILE A 220 -12.87 10.15 6.12
N GLU A 221 -13.45 10.07 4.92
CA GLU A 221 -14.56 9.17 4.62
C GLU A 221 -14.18 8.17 3.54
N ASP A 222 -14.60 6.93 3.74
CA ASP A 222 -14.54 5.90 2.71
C ASP A 222 -15.80 5.03 2.74
N THR A 223 -16.29 4.61 1.57
CA THR A 223 -17.53 3.86 1.45
C THR A 223 -17.27 2.53 0.75
N TRP A 224 -17.66 1.43 1.40
CA TRP A 224 -17.50 0.09 0.90
C TRP A 224 -18.76 -0.73 1.15
N ASN A 225 -19.14 -1.55 0.20
CA ASN A 225 -20.06 -2.64 0.47
C ASN A 225 -19.37 -3.68 1.37
N TYR A 226 -20.03 -4.19 2.40
CA TYR A 226 -19.43 -5.11 3.37
C TYR A 226 -18.72 -6.30 2.71
N ASP A 227 -19.31 -6.88 1.67
CA ASP A 227 -18.76 -8.07 0.98
C ASP A 227 -17.52 -7.78 0.14
N SER A 228 -17.34 -6.52 -0.25
CA SER A 228 -16.17 -6.05 -0.99
C SER A 228 -14.98 -5.71 -0.07
N ILE A 229 -15.18 -5.65 1.25
CA ILE A 229 -14.10 -5.33 2.20
C ILE A 229 -13.12 -6.51 2.27
N THR A 230 -11.83 -6.18 2.21
CA THR A 230 -10.73 -7.16 2.29
C THR A 230 -10.81 -7.94 3.60
N GLU A 231 -10.74 -9.27 3.48
CA GLU A 231 -10.71 -10.18 4.61
C GLU A 231 -9.28 -10.41 5.12
N TYR A 232 -9.12 -10.44 6.43
CA TYR A 232 -7.89 -10.70 7.15
C TYR A 232 -8.11 -11.84 8.14
N SER A 233 -7.18 -12.79 8.16
CA SER A 233 -7.15 -13.87 9.15
C SER A 233 -6.37 -13.50 10.41
N ASN A 234 -5.63 -12.39 10.38
CA ASN A 234 -4.90 -11.84 11.51
C ASN A 234 -4.91 -10.29 11.44
N ILE A 235 -5.17 -9.63 12.56
CA ILE A 235 -5.18 -8.16 12.67
C ILE A 235 -3.85 -7.55 12.21
N ALA A 236 -2.70 -8.21 12.45
CA ALA A 236 -1.39 -7.73 11.99
C ALA A 236 -1.29 -7.58 10.46
N GLN A 237 -2.12 -8.29 9.69
CA GLN A 237 -2.14 -8.13 8.22
C GLN A 237 -2.64 -6.74 7.79
N VAL A 238 -3.44 -6.06 8.63
CA VAL A 238 -3.88 -4.69 8.34
C VAL A 238 -2.72 -3.70 8.46
N THR A 239 -1.78 -3.95 9.37
CA THR A 239 -0.63 -3.05 9.63
C THR A 239 0.56 -3.34 8.70
N GLU A 240 0.74 -4.58 8.23
CA GLU A 240 1.87 -5.03 7.39
C GLU A 240 1.91 -4.49 5.94
N VAL A 241 0.91 -3.72 5.50
CA VAL A 241 0.91 -3.17 4.14
C VAL A 241 1.98 -2.08 4.00
N ASN A 242 3.13 -2.46 3.46
CA ASN A 242 4.21 -1.53 3.08
C ASN A 242 3.80 -0.68 1.88
N TYR A 243 3.80 0.64 2.05
CA TYR A 243 3.69 1.60 0.94
C TYR A 243 5.04 1.76 0.29
N THR A 244 5.09 1.61 -1.02
CA THR A 244 6.22 2.13 -1.79
C THR A 244 5.90 3.59 -2.10
N THR A 245 6.26 4.49 -1.18
CA THR A 245 6.18 5.92 -1.46
C THR A 245 7.27 6.25 -2.48
N THR A 246 6.94 6.19 -3.77
CA THR A 246 7.81 6.75 -4.80
C THR A 246 7.74 8.27 -4.68
N THR A 247 8.61 8.83 -3.85
CA THR A 247 8.86 10.28 -3.83
C THR A 247 9.51 10.62 -5.16
N ARG A 248 8.70 10.97 -6.16
CA ARG A 248 9.18 11.59 -7.38
C ARG A 248 9.69 12.98 -6.98
N ARG A 249 10.97 13.07 -6.61
CA ARG A 249 11.68 14.35 -6.70
C ARG A 249 11.71 14.65 -8.18
N ASP A 250 10.76 15.47 -8.63
CA ASP A 250 10.96 16.22 -9.85
C ASP A 250 12.16 17.11 -9.56
N ASN A 251 13.35 16.63 -9.94
CA ASN A 251 14.51 17.47 -10.10
C ASN A 251 14.15 18.40 -11.26
N TYR A 252 13.39 19.45 -10.97
CA TYR A 252 13.46 20.70 -11.70
C TYR A 252 14.90 21.18 -11.53
N THR A 253 15.78 20.61 -12.35
CA THR A 253 16.99 21.31 -12.78
C THR A 253 16.44 22.54 -13.46
N GLY A 254 16.43 23.65 -12.72
CA GLY A 254 16.24 24.95 -13.32
C GLY A 254 17.27 25.04 -14.43
N ARG A 255 16.83 24.83 -15.67
CA ARG A 255 17.47 25.44 -16.83
C ARG A 255 17.29 26.93 -16.61
N SER A 256 18.24 27.48 -15.85
CA SER A 256 18.61 28.87 -15.93
C SER A 256 18.84 29.12 -17.41
N TYR A 257 17.86 29.74 -18.07
CA TYR A 257 18.09 30.40 -19.33
C TYR A 257 19.08 31.51 -19.02
N LYS A 258 20.37 31.21 -19.17
CA LYS A 258 21.39 32.23 -19.38
C LYS A 258 20.94 33.01 -20.62
N ARG A 259 20.26 34.14 -20.40
CA ARG A 259 20.18 35.18 -21.41
C ARG A 259 21.61 35.57 -21.71
N ASN A 260 22.04 35.31 -22.94
CA ASN A 260 23.27 35.89 -23.47
C ASN A 260 23.10 37.40 -23.48
N ALA A 261 23.63 38.05 -22.44
CA ALA A 261 23.92 39.46 -22.45
C ALA A 261 25.22 39.65 -23.24
N SER A 262 25.10 39.67 -24.56
CA SER A 262 26.13 40.18 -25.46
C SER A 262 25.45 41.25 -26.29
N TYR A 263 25.68 42.52 -25.94
CA TYR A 263 25.69 43.72 -26.79
C TYR A 263 25.51 44.93 -25.89
N ARG A 264 26.63 45.53 -25.44
CA ARG A 264 26.78 46.99 -25.22
C ARG A 264 28.15 47.28 -24.61
N ARG A 265 29.15 47.41 -25.48
CA ARG A 265 30.16 48.46 -25.37
C ARG A 265 30.88 48.54 -26.72
N ASN A 266 30.49 49.54 -27.49
CA ASN A 266 31.38 50.33 -28.33
C ASN A 266 30.62 51.65 -28.52
N GLU A 267 31.01 52.61 -27.69
CA GLU A 267 30.94 54.02 -28.00
C GLU A 267 31.75 54.21 -29.28
N ASP A 268 31.14 54.77 -30.33
CA ASP A 268 31.77 55.71 -31.25
C ASP A 268 30.70 56.27 -32.21
N ARG A 269 30.28 57.49 -31.86
CA ARG A 269 30.23 58.69 -32.72
C ARG A 269 30.19 58.43 -34.24
N TYR A 270 29.06 58.74 -34.90
CA TYR A 270 28.90 59.49 -36.17
C TYR A 270 27.37 59.67 -36.39
N GLU A 271 26.87 60.90 -36.23
CA GLU A 271 26.42 61.81 -37.30
C GLU A 271 24.99 61.59 -37.82
N ARG A 272 24.22 62.68 -37.75
CA ARG A 272 22.92 62.96 -38.36
C ARG A 272 22.84 62.47 -39.81
N LYS A 273 21.65 62.02 -40.23
CA LYS A 273 20.82 62.76 -41.20
C LYS A 273 19.42 62.15 -41.36
N ASP A 274 18.55 63.03 -41.81
CA ASP A 274 17.11 62.94 -42.02
C ASP A 274 16.69 61.82 -42.98
N ASP A 275 15.42 61.38 -42.84
CA ASP A 275 14.48 60.97 -43.90
C ASP A 275 13.28 60.27 -43.21
N LYS A 276 12.16 60.95 -42.93
CA LYS A 276 11.00 61.16 -43.83
C LYS A 276 10.65 59.89 -44.63
N TYR A 277 9.58 59.18 -44.25
CA TYR A 277 8.44 58.87 -45.13
C TYR A 277 7.29 58.18 -44.38
N ASP A 278 6.09 58.50 -44.84
CA ASP A 278 4.75 58.13 -44.42
C ASP A 278 4.45 56.62 -44.47
N ARG A 279 3.43 56.15 -43.71
CA ARG A 279 2.19 55.54 -44.27
C ARG A 279 1.26 54.86 -43.22
N TYR A 280 0.04 55.40 -43.20
CA TYR A 280 -1.29 54.79 -43.02
C TYR A 280 -1.68 54.04 -41.74
N ASP A 281 -2.57 54.70 -40.99
CA ASP A 281 -3.98 54.31 -40.75
C ASP A 281 -4.36 52.83 -40.78
N ARG A 282 -4.94 52.37 -39.66
CA ARG A 282 -6.33 51.86 -39.63
C ARG A 282 -6.90 51.90 -38.21
N ARG A 283 -7.80 52.86 -37.99
CA ARG A 283 -8.86 52.86 -36.97
C ARG A 283 -10.01 51.92 -37.38
N ARG A 284 -10.73 51.42 -36.37
CA ARG A 284 -12.11 50.86 -36.29
C ARG A 284 -12.17 50.23 -34.89
N ASP A 285 -12.62 50.87 -33.82
CA ASP A 285 -13.78 51.74 -33.58
C ASP A 285 -15.10 51.12 -34.08
N ASP A 286 -15.89 50.73 -33.06
CA ASP A 286 -17.34 50.81 -32.91
C ASP A 286 -18.24 49.84 -33.71
N ASP A 287 -19.08 49.05 -33.02
CA ASP A 287 -20.44 49.49 -32.64
C ASP A 287 -21.18 48.38 -31.87
N ASP A 288 -21.88 48.83 -30.83
CA ASP A 288 -22.95 48.15 -30.09
C ASP A 288 -24.15 47.87 -31.00
N ASP A 289 -24.99 46.90 -30.66
CA ASP A 289 -26.45 47.03 -30.80
C ASP A 289 -27.19 45.91 -30.06
N ASP A 290 -28.10 46.38 -29.22
CA ASP A 290 -29.05 45.69 -28.37
C ASP A 290 -30.24 45.09 -29.17
N ASP A 291 -31.15 44.51 -28.39
CA ASP A 291 -32.59 44.37 -28.63
C ASP A 291 -33.15 43.06 -29.21
N ASP A 292 -33.89 42.39 -28.30
CA ASP A 292 -35.28 41.99 -28.42
C ASP A 292 -35.73 41.31 -29.73
N ASP A 293 -36.20 40.06 -29.62
CA ASP A 293 -37.62 39.84 -29.91
C ASP A 293 -38.17 38.48 -29.48
N LYS A 294 -39.46 38.58 -29.18
CA LYS A 294 -40.39 37.65 -28.56
C LYS A 294 -41.31 37.08 -29.65
N TYR A 295 -41.91 35.91 -29.36
CA TYR A 295 -43.11 35.29 -29.96
C TYR A 295 -42.98 34.04 -30.85
N ASP A 296 -43.71 33.03 -30.36
CA ASP A 296 -44.71 32.18 -31.03
C ASP A 296 -44.37 31.08 -32.06
N ARG A 297 -44.54 29.84 -31.58
CA ARG A 297 -45.67 28.92 -31.90
C ARG A 297 -46.04 28.62 -33.36
N TYR A 298 -46.10 27.29 -33.58
CA TYR A 298 -46.87 26.49 -34.56
C TYR A 298 -46.22 26.09 -35.91
N ASP A 299 -45.84 24.81 -35.96
CA ASP A 299 -46.47 23.77 -36.78
C ASP A 299 -46.41 23.91 -38.31
N ARG A 300 -45.47 23.18 -38.93
CA ARG A 300 -45.70 22.53 -40.23
C ARG A 300 -45.09 21.14 -40.29
N ARG A 301 -46.00 20.19 -40.49
CA ARG A 301 -45.80 18.83 -41.02
C ARG A 301 -45.10 18.79 -42.38
N ARG A 302 -44.63 17.58 -42.69
CA ARG A 302 -44.44 16.92 -43.99
C ARG A 302 -43.01 16.78 -44.54
N ASP A 303 -42.59 15.52 -44.45
CA ASP A 303 -42.22 14.65 -45.57
C ASP A 303 -40.93 14.88 -46.35
N ASP A 304 -40.23 13.76 -46.48
CA ASP A 304 -39.30 13.40 -47.55
C ASP A 304 -37.96 14.13 -47.62
N LYS A 305 -36.90 13.46 -47.12
CA LYS A 305 -35.92 12.77 -48.00
C LYS A 305 -34.78 12.11 -47.20
N LYS A 306 -34.85 10.79 -47.20
CA LYS A 306 -33.77 9.84 -47.50
C LYS A 306 -32.45 10.49 -47.98
N TYR A 307 -31.49 10.67 -47.06
CA TYR A 307 -30.06 10.70 -47.37
C TYR A 307 -29.27 10.02 -46.26
N ASP A 308 -28.75 8.84 -46.60
CA ASP A 308 -27.39 8.36 -46.33
C ASP A 308 -26.84 8.64 -44.92
N ARG A 309 -26.93 7.70 -43.96
CA ARG A 309 -26.08 6.50 -43.91
C ARG A 309 -24.72 6.75 -44.58
N TYR A 310 -23.81 7.52 -43.97
CA TYR A 310 -22.37 7.20 -43.85
C TYR A 310 -21.64 8.29 -43.02
N ASN A 311 -20.75 7.83 -42.13
CA ASN A 311 -19.66 8.59 -41.49
C ASN A 311 -20.00 9.56 -40.33
N ARG A 312 -19.90 9.04 -39.10
CA ARG A 312 -19.14 9.66 -37.96
C ARG A 312 -19.06 8.72 -36.73
N ARG A 313 -18.76 7.44 -36.95
CA ARG A 313 -18.38 6.45 -35.91
C ARG A 313 -16.98 5.91 -36.17
N ARG A 314 -16.00 6.80 -36.25
CA ARG A 314 -14.58 6.44 -36.30
C ARG A 314 -13.84 7.51 -35.53
N ASP A 315 -13.52 7.25 -34.26
CA ASP A 315 -12.30 7.76 -33.63
C ASP A 315 -11.99 7.11 -32.27
N ASP A 316 -12.90 6.34 -31.67
CA ASP A 316 -12.63 5.72 -30.35
C ASP A 316 -11.90 4.36 -30.38
N ASP A 317 -11.74 3.72 -31.55
CA ASP A 317 -11.17 2.36 -31.62
C ASP A 317 -9.64 2.29 -31.77
N LYS A 318 -8.93 3.42 -31.87
CA LYS A 318 -7.47 3.42 -32.09
C LYS A 318 -6.64 3.14 -30.83
N TYR A 319 -7.22 3.20 -29.64
CA TYR A 319 -6.46 2.96 -28.39
C TYR A 319 -6.45 1.50 -27.91
N ASP A 320 -7.28 0.62 -28.46
CA ASP A 320 -7.34 -0.78 -28.00
C ASP A 320 -6.47 -1.77 -28.78
N ARG A 321 -5.97 -1.40 -29.98
CA ARG A 321 -5.09 -2.30 -30.75
C ARG A 321 -3.67 -2.42 -30.19
N ARG A 322 -3.19 -1.46 -29.38
CA ARG A 322 -1.84 -1.53 -28.78
C ARG A 322 -1.73 -2.47 -27.56
N SER A 323 -2.84 -3.03 -27.07
CA SER A 323 -2.80 -3.98 -25.94
C SER A 323 -2.57 -5.43 -26.35
N LYS A 324 -2.71 -5.80 -27.64
CA LYS A 324 -2.66 -7.20 -28.08
C LYS A 324 -1.25 -7.80 -28.19
N TYR A 325 -0.20 -6.98 -28.16
CA TYR A 325 1.20 -7.45 -28.22
C TYR A 325 1.97 -7.32 -26.90
N LYS A 326 1.30 -7.07 -25.77
CA LYS A 326 1.94 -7.31 -24.47
C LYS A 326 1.86 -8.81 -24.18
N GLY A 327 2.76 -9.56 -24.81
CA GLY A 327 3.08 -10.93 -24.40
C GLY A 327 3.14 -10.94 -22.88
N LYS A 328 2.23 -11.68 -22.24
CA LYS A 328 2.15 -11.74 -20.79
C LYS A 328 3.50 -12.26 -20.32
N LYS A 329 4.29 -11.42 -19.66
CA LYS A 329 5.56 -11.86 -19.05
C LYS A 329 5.25 -13.07 -18.19
N ARG A 330 5.89 -14.19 -18.51
CA ARG A 330 5.69 -15.48 -17.84
C ARG A 330 6.31 -15.51 -16.44
N TYR A 331 7.12 -14.52 -16.08
CA TYR A 331 7.70 -14.36 -14.75
C TYR A 331 7.10 -13.18 -13.97
N SER A 332 7.18 -13.27 -12.65
CA SER A 332 6.79 -12.22 -11.70
C SER A 332 7.96 -11.26 -11.47
N TYR A 333 7.71 -9.96 -11.33
CA TYR A 333 8.77 -8.99 -11.08
C TYR A 333 8.34 -7.83 -10.18
N LYS A 334 9.33 -7.19 -9.53
CA LYS A 334 9.16 -5.96 -8.76
C LYS A 334 10.40 -5.08 -8.84
N ALA A 335 10.20 -3.80 -9.11
CA ALA A 335 11.27 -2.81 -9.21
C ALA A 335 11.55 -2.18 -7.84
N TYR A 336 12.82 -1.87 -7.59
CA TYR A 336 13.34 -1.32 -6.36
C TYR A 336 14.29 -0.17 -6.71
N LYS A 337 14.05 0.99 -6.09
CA LYS A 337 14.89 2.16 -6.27
C LYS A 337 15.21 2.76 -4.90
N ASN A 338 16.50 2.80 -4.58
CA ASN A 338 17.09 3.57 -3.50
C ASN A 338 18.02 4.62 -4.14
N LYS A 339 18.46 5.62 -3.37
CA LYS A 339 19.28 6.76 -3.85
C LYS A 339 20.36 6.34 -4.85
N ASP A 340 21.06 5.24 -4.55
CA ASP A 340 22.22 4.79 -5.32
C ASP A 340 21.98 3.44 -6.05
N TRP A 341 20.86 2.75 -5.78
CA TRP A 341 20.54 1.43 -6.34
C TRP A 341 19.24 1.46 -7.14
N ASP A 342 19.27 0.98 -8.37
CA ASP A 342 18.08 0.74 -9.21
C ASP A 342 18.14 -0.71 -9.69
N CYS A 343 17.25 -1.55 -9.17
CA CYS A 343 17.21 -2.97 -9.48
C CYS A 343 15.79 -3.48 -9.69
N VAL A 344 15.68 -4.58 -10.42
CA VAL A 344 14.42 -5.30 -10.68
C VAL A 344 14.60 -6.73 -10.21
N PHE A 345 13.85 -7.10 -9.18
CA PHE A 345 13.75 -8.47 -8.73
C PHE A 345 12.80 -9.23 -9.65
N LYS A 346 13.28 -10.30 -10.28
CA LYS A 346 12.53 -11.21 -11.15
C LYS A 346 12.47 -12.58 -10.48
N LEU A 347 11.31 -13.22 -10.59
CA LEU A 347 11.01 -14.49 -9.94
C LEU A 347 10.12 -15.34 -10.85
N GLY A 348 10.49 -16.60 -11.05
CA GLY A 348 9.67 -17.57 -11.78
C GLY A 348 9.67 -18.95 -11.13
N ARG A 349 8.66 -19.74 -11.47
CA ARG A 349 8.57 -21.16 -11.15
C ARG A 349 8.91 -21.96 -12.40
N LEU A 350 10.05 -22.65 -12.38
CA LEU A 350 10.38 -23.62 -13.41
C LEU A 350 9.63 -24.92 -13.08
N VAL A 351 8.65 -25.28 -13.91
CA VAL A 351 7.85 -26.51 -13.75
C VAL A 351 8.05 -27.39 -14.98
N ARG A 352 9.00 -28.32 -14.91
CA ARG A 352 9.20 -29.39 -15.89
C ARG A 352 8.81 -30.74 -15.27
N ARG A 353 8.63 -31.76 -16.11
CA ARG A 353 8.24 -33.11 -15.65
C ARG A 353 9.22 -33.68 -14.62
N ASP A 354 10.50 -33.40 -14.80
CA ASP A 354 11.63 -33.91 -14.04
C ASP A 354 12.13 -32.92 -12.96
N LYS A 355 11.90 -31.62 -13.16
CA LYS A 355 12.49 -30.57 -12.32
C LYS A 355 11.48 -29.49 -11.92
N LYS A 356 11.43 -29.21 -10.61
CA LYS A 356 10.68 -28.10 -10.04
C LYS A 356 11.62 -27.20 -9.26
N ALA A 357 11.70 -25.93 -9.65
CA ALA A 357 12.61 -24.98 -9.04
C ALA A 357 12.05 -23.56 -9.02
N PHE A 358 12.56 -22.72 -8.12
CA PHE A 358 12.43 -21.27 -8.25
C PHE A 358 13.62 -20.75 -9.03
N ILE A 359 13.37 -19.82 -9.94
CA ILE A 359 14.42 -19.02 -10.57
C ILE A 359 14.33 -17.63 -10.00
N VAL A 360 15.40 -17.21 -9.32
CA VAL A 360 15.53 -15.90 -8.70
C VAL A 360 16.58 -15.11 -9.45
N HIS A 361 16.26 -13.90 -9.89
CA HIS A 361 17.20 -13.05 -10.61
C HIS A 361 17.05 -11.61 -10.16
N LEU A 362 18.18 -10.96 -9.87
CA LEU A 362 18.25 -9.53 -9.57
C LEU A 362 18.93 -8.80 -10.73
N ASP A 363 18.14 -8.08 -11.53
CA ASP A 363 18.62 -7.24 -12.63
C ASP A 363 18.99 -5.86 -12.08
N ILE A 364 20.25 -5.46 -12.16
CA ILE A 364 20.75 -4.20 -11.59
C ILE A 364 21.01 -3.20 -12.70
N ARG A 365 20.18 -2.17 -12.76
CA ARG A 365 20.25 -1.08 -13.74
C ARG A 365 21.26 -0.01 -13.32
N ASN A 366 21.29 0.32 -12.04
CA ASN A 366 22.23 1.28 -11.48
C ASN A 366 22.69 0.84 -10.08
N LYS A 367 23.97 1.08 -9.77
CA LYS A 367 24.58 0.84 -8.45
C LYS A 367 25.70 1.87 -8.21
N PRO A 368 26.08 2.17 -6.95
CA PRO A 368 27.21 3.04 -6.68
C PRO A 368 28.55 2.42 -7.13
N ALA A 369 29.59 3.26 -7.16
CA ALA A 369 30.97 2.79 -7.26
C ALA A 369 31.33 2.02 -5.98
N THR A 370 31.65 0.73 -6.13
CA THR A 370 31.90 -0.18 -5.02
C THR A 370 33.19 -0.95 -5.26
N LYS A 371 34.00 -1.17 -4.22
CA LYS A 371 35.16 -2.06 -4.27
C LYS A 371 34.71 -3.51 -4.48
N TYR A 372 33.69 -3.92 -3.72
CA TYR A 372 32.99 -5.18 -3.90
C TYR A 372 31.50 -5.01 -3.60
N ALA A 373 30.69 -5.91 -4.15
CA ALA A 373 29.27 -6.01 -3.86
C ALA A 373 28.86 -7.48 -4.01
N ASP A 374 28.40 -8.07 -2.92
CA ASP A 374 27.98 -9.45 -2.80
C ASP A 374 26.47 -9.53 -2.62
N VAL A 375 25.82 -10.47 -3.30
CA VAL A 375 24.36 -10.68 -3.20
C VAL A 375 24.06 -12.04 -2.59
N ALA A 376 23.25 -12.03 -1.53
CA ALA A 376 22.73 -13.21 -0.86
C ALA A 376 21.20 -13.28 -0.99
N TYR A 377 20.67 -14.50 -1.07
CA TYR A 377 19.22 -14.75 -1.14
C TYR A 377 18.76 -15.63 0.03
N TYR A 378 17.68 -15.22 0.67
CA TYR A 378 17.02 -15.98 1.73
C TYR A 378 15.56 -16.20 1.34
N ILE A 379 15.09 -17.42 1.53
CA ILE A 379 13.69 -17.79 1.28
C ILE A 379 13.08 -18.25 2.59
N TYR A 380 11.96 -17.66 2.92
CA TYR A 380 11.13 -18.05 4.05
C TYR A 380 9.76 -18.51 3.55
N ALA A 381 9.20 -19.53 4.19
CA ALA A 381 7.82 -19.92 3.98
C ALA A 381 6.99 -19.59 5.24
N ARG A 382 5.72 -19.26 5.04
CA ARG A 382 4.79 -19.04 6.15
C ARG A 382 4.30 -20.39 6.69
N GLN A 383 4.65 -20.71 7.93
CA GLN A 383 4.22 -21.92 8.65
C GLN A 383 3.65 -21.51 10.02
N ASN A 384 2.44 -21.97 10.37
CA ASN A 384 1.77 -21.61 11.64
C ASN A 384 1.79 -20.09 11.93
N ASN A 385 1.59 -19.30 10.88
CA ASN A 385 1.62 -17.84 10.90
C ASN A 385 2.98 -17.20 11.30
N ARG A 386 4.08 -17.96 11.24
CA ARG A 386 5.46 -17.49 11.41
C ARG A 386 6.25 -17.67 10.12
N TRP A 387 7.27 -16.84 9.92
CA TRP A 387 8.22 -16.99 8.80
C TRP A 387 9.31 -17.96 9.22
N VAL A 388 9.38 -19.11 8.55
CA VAL A 388 10.41 -20.12 8.77
C VAL A 388 11.36 -20.08 7.58
N ALA A 389 12.66 -20.00 7.83
CA ALA A 389 13.66 -20.05 6.78
C ALA A 389 13.66 -21.45 6.16
N VAL A 390 13.52 -21.53 4.84
CA VAL A 390 13.43 -22.81 4.11
C VAL A 390 14.60 -23.00 3.15
N HIS A 391 15.27 -21.91 2.79
CA HIS A 391 16.47 -21.97 1.98
C HIS A 391 17.31 -20.71 2.18
N ARG A 392 18.63 -20.90 2.17
CA ARG A 392 19.62 -19.83 2.29
C ARG A 392 20.69 -20.07 1.25
N ILE A 393 20.97 -19.04 0.46
CA ILE A 393 22.02 -19.06 -0.55
C ILE A 393 23.05 -18.07 -0.08
N ASP A 394 23.99 -18.60 0.69
CA ASP A 394 25.20 -17.89 1.06
C ASP A 394 26.20 -18.07 -0.07
N GLY A 395 26.65 -16.96 -0.63
CA GLY A 395 27.66 -16.99 -1.66
C GLY A 395 28.00 -15.58 -2.11
N LYS A 396 29.29 -15.30 -2.23
CA LYS A 396 29.77 -14.10 -2.90
C LYS A 396 29.42 -14.20 -4.39
N ARG A 397 28.24 -13.69 -4.77
CA ARG A 397 27.85 -13.57 -6.17
C ARG A 397 28.44 -12.26 -6.69
N SER A 398 29.48 -12.37 -7.51
CA SER A 398 30.12 -11.20 -8.12
C SER A 398 29.18 -10.55 -9.14
N ILE A 399 28.98 -9.25 -8.98
CA ILE A 399 28.20 -8.45 -9.91
C ILE A 399 29.10 -8.09 -11.09
N LYS A 400 28.84 -8.66 -12.27
CA LYS A 400 29.61 -8.38 -13.49
C LYS A 400 29.01 -7.18 -14.22
N LYS A 401 29.84 -6.28 -14.74
CA LYS A 401 29.36 -5.19 -15.62
C LYS A 401 29.35 -5.68 -17.07
N LYS A 402 28.21 -5.53 -17.76
CA LYS A 402 28.08 -5.81 -19.20
C LYS A 402 27.42 -4.61 -19.87
N GLY A 403 28.23 -3.81 -20.58
CA GLY A 403 27.79 -2.53 -21.15
C GLY A 403 27.37 -1.52 -20.08
N LYS A 404 26.15 -0.97 -20.20
CA LYS A 404 25.58 -0.01 -19.25
C LYS A 404 24.85 -0.65 -18.06
N ARG A 405 24.81 -1.99 -17.98
CA ARG A 405 24.05 -2.72 -16.94
C ARG A 405 24.97 -3.62 -16.12
N TYR A 406 24.46 -4.03 -14.97
CA TYR A 406 25.12 -4.95 -14.05
C TYR A 406 24.34 -6.27 -14.00
N TYR A 407 25.07 -7.37 -14.13
CA TYR A 407 24.53 -8.70 -14.29
C TYR A 407 24.91 -9.60 -13.11
N ILE A 408 23.93 -10.35 -12.65
CA ILE A 408 24.09 -11.44 -11.70
C ILE A 408 23.47 -12.66 -12.36
N LYS A 409 24.18 -13.78 -12.40
CA LYS A 409 23.64 -15.02 -12.94
C LYS A 409 22.37 -15.42 -12.17
N PRO A 410 21.24 -15.75 -12.84
CA PRO A 410 20.05 -16.26 -12.17
C PRO A 410 20.37 -17.48 -11.31
N GLU A 411 19.73 -17.54 -10.14
CA GLU A 411 19.92 -18.62 -9.19
C GLU A 411 18.76 -19.61 -9.31
N VAL A 412 19.09 -20.90 -9.50
CA VAL A 412 18.14 -22.00 -9.66
C VAL A 412 18.03 -22.76 -8.36
N ILE A 413 16.86 -22.67 -7.72
CA ILE A 413 16.62 -23.21 -6.38
C ILE A 413 15.69 -24.40 -6.51
N ASP A 414 16.27 -25.59 -6.53
CA ASP A 414 15.52 -26.83 -6.60
C ASP A 414 14.59 -26.97 -5.39
N PHE A 415 13.33 -27.35 -5.62
CA PHE A 415 12.37 -27.54 -4.54
C PHE A 415 12.80 -28.63 -3.56
N ARG A 416 13.61 -29.61 -3.99
CA ARG A 416 14.18 -30.63 -3.11
C ARG A 416 15.16 -30.06 -2.08
N LYS A 417 15.75 -28.90 -2.35
CA LYS A 417 16.67 -28.19 -1.43
C LYS A 417 15.93 -27.28 -0.44
N LEU A 418 14.61 -27.16 -0.55
CA LEU A 418 13.82 -26.38 0.39
C LEU A 418 13.54 -27.25 1.61
N GLN A 419 14.02 -26.83 2.79
CA GLN A 419 13.83 -27.51 4.07
C GLN A 419 12.39 -27.33 4.57
N LEU A 420 11.44 -27.94 3.88
CA LEU A 420 10.02 -27.83 4.16
C LEU A 420 9.54 -29.12 4.83
N SER A 421 9.42 -29.13 6.15
CA SER A 421 8.69 -30.17 6.86
C SER A 421 7.20 -30.09 6.48
N ASN A 422 6.72 -31.06 5.69
CA ASN A 422 5.30 -31.28 5.32
C ASN A 422 4.50 -30.10 4.76
N THR A 423 5.16 -29.01 4.36
CA THR A 423 4.48 -27.78 3.95
C THR A 423 4.15 -27.84 2.47
N LYS A 424 2.84 -27.81 2.15
CA LYS A 424 2.37 -27.68 0.77
C LYS A 424 2.66 -26.27 0.25
N LEU A 425 3.82 -26.10 -0.42
CA LEU A 425 4.24 -24.85 -1.06
C LEU A 425 3.14 -24.18 -1.88
N SER A 426 2.31 -24.99 -2.55
CA SER A 426 1.22 -24.51 -3.41
C SER A 426 0.23 -23.57 -2.71
N ARG A 427 0.13 -23.64 -1.39
CA ARG A 427 -0.78 -22.82 -0.56
C ARG A 427 -0.04 -21.83 0.33
N SER A 428 1.27 -21.80 0.29
CA SER A 428 2.09 -20.97 1.18
C SER A 428 2.39 -19.61 0.56
N ASP A 429 2.42 -18.60 1.43
CA ASP A 429 3.11 -17.35 1.13
C ASP A 429 4.61 -17.58 1.33
N LEU A 430 5.39 -17.04 0.39
CA LEU A 430 6.83 -17.11 0.35
C LEU A 430 7.39 -15.70 0.48
N LYS A 431 8.36 -15.53 1.38
CA LYS A 431 9.11 -14.29 1.53
C LYS A 431 10.52 -14.50 0.98
N PHE A 432 10.86 -13.77 -0.07
CA PHE A 432 12.18 -13.70 -0.66
C PHE A 432 12.87 -12.45 -0.14
N VAL A 433 14.01 -12.63 0.52
CA VAL A 433 14.87 -11.53 0.99
C VAL A 433 16.15 -11.58 0.18
N THR A 434 16.48 -10.45 -0.45
CA THR A 434 17.74 -10.26 -1.17
C THR A 434 18.57 -9.25 -0.40
N GLU A 435 19.75 -9.66 0.05
CA GLU A 435 20.70 -8.79 0.73
C GLU A 435 21.87 -8.49 -0.21
N ILE A 436 22.20 -7.22 -0.39
CA ILE A 436 23.39 -6.77 -1.09
C ILE A 436 24.34 -6.16 -0.05
N SER A 437 25.44 -6.84 0.23
CA SER A 437 26.53 -6.34 1.07
C SER A 437 27.61 -5.73 0.18
N TYR A 438 27.96 -4.47 0.38
CA TYR A 438 28.90 -3.77 -0.50
C TYR A 438 29.81 -2.80 0.25
N GLU A 439 30.97 -2.50 -0.31
CA GLU A 439 31.87 -1.47 0.20
C GLU A 439 32.06 -0.37 -0.85
N THR A 440 31.91 0.89 -0.45
CA THR A 440 32.16 2.04 -1.34
C THR A 440 33.59 2.55 -1.16
N GLN A 441 34.03 3.49 -2.01
CA GLN A 441 35.34 4.12 -1.85
C GLN A 441 35.48 4.86 -0.51
N VAL A 442 34.38 5.43 -0.01
CA VAL A 442 34.37 6.32 1.18
C VAL A 442 33.83 5.65 2.45
N ARG A 443 33.06 4.56 2.34
CA ARG A 443 32.42 3.90 3.49
C ARG A 443 32.70 2.41 3.49
N ARG A 444 33.17 1.92 4.64
CA ARG A 444 33.32 0.49 4.94
C ARG A 444 31.94 -0.17 5.05
N LYS A 445 31.83 -1.39 4.51
CA LYS A 445 30.72 -2.36 4.66
C LYS A 445 29.32 -1.76 4.88
N GLN A 446 28.57 -1.60 3.79
CA GLN A 446 27.16 -1.21 3.78
C GLN A 446 26.28 -2.39 3.38
N LYS A 447 24.99 -2.33 3.75
CA LYS A 447 23.99 -3.34 3.38
C LYS A 447 22.77 -2.68 2.75
N PHE A 448 22.23 -3.34 1.72
CA PHE A 448 20.95 -3.00 1.11
C PHE A 448 20.08 -4.26 1.08
N VAL A 449 18.95 -4.22 1.78
CA VAL A 449 18.05 -5.37 1.93
C VAL A 449 16.74 -5.10 1.21
N VAL A 450 16.31 -6.07 0.40
CA VAL A 450 15.07 -6.05 -0.35
C VAL A 450 14.21 -7.23 0.06
N GLU A 451 13.00 -6.95 0.53
CA GLU A 451 12.03 -7.98 0.92
C GLU A 451 10.83 -8.03 -0.03
N ASN A 452 10.42 -9.26 -0.35
CA ASN A 452 9.37 -9.58 -1.30
C ASN A 452 8.49 -10.70 -0.77
N ILE A 453 7.19 -10.47 -0.62
CA ILE A 453 6.22 -11.51 -0.26
C ILE A 453 5.39 -11.85 -1.49
N TRP A 454 5.39 -13.12 -1.86
CA TRP A 454 4.65 -13.67 -3.00
C TRP A 454 3.83 -14.86 -2.54
N ASN A 455 2.59 -14.95 -3.00
CA ASN A 455 1.86 -16.21 -2.88
C ASN A 455 2.40 -17.18 -3.95
N TYR A 456 2.69 -18.43 -3.61
CA TYR A 456 3.25 -19.40 -4.55
C TYR A 456 2.47 -19.47 -5.89
N SER A 457 1.13 -19.50 -5.81
CA SER A 457 0.26 -19.60 -6.99
C SER A 457 0.28 -18.36 -7.88
N SER A 458 0.75 -17.22 -7.37
CA SER A 458 0.89 -15.96 -8.10
C SER A 458 2.25 -15.78 -8.78
N ILE A 459 3.20 -16.69 -8.52
CA ILE A 459 4.50 -16.65 -9.18
C ILE A 459 4.33 -17.22 -10.58
N GLY A 460 4.71 -16.46 -11.61
CA GLY A 460 4.62 -16.90 -12.99
C GLY A 460 5.40 -18.19 -13.25
N GLU A 461 4.84 -19.09 -14.06
CA GLU A 461 5.50 -20.31 -14.52
C GLU A 461 6.31 -19.98 -15.77
N ILE A 462 7.56 -20.42 -15.78
CA ILE A 462 8.49 -20.23 -16.89
C ILE A 462 8.92 -21.58 -17.43
N GLU A 463 9.15 -21.64 -18.72
CA GLU A 463 9.57 -22.88 -19.40
C GLU A 463 11.10 -23.06 -19.35
N SER A 464 11.84 -21.95 -19.25
CA SER A 464 13.30 -21.94 -19.29
C SER A 464 13.89 -20.79 -18.46
N ILE A 465 15.20 -20.85 -18.15
CA ILE A 465 15.90 -19.80 -17.38
C ILE A 465 16.02 -18.54 -18.23
N GLU A 466 16.20 -18.72 -19.54
CA GLU A 466 16.34 -17.67 -20.53
C GLU A 466 15.10 -16.75 -20.52
N GLU A 467 13.89 -17.24 -20.26
CA GLU A 467 12.69 -16.37 -20.16
C GLU A 467 12.80 -15.26 -19.10
N ILE A 468 13.64 -15.44 -18.07
CA ILE A 468 13.92 -14.42 -17.04
C ILE A 468 15.09 -13.52 -17.45
N GLU A 469 16.01 -14.02 -18.26
CA GLU A 469 17.14 -13.28 -18.81
C GLU A 469 16.74 -12.38 -19.99
N VAL A 470 15.77 -12.84 -20.81
CA VAL A 470 15.27 -12.19 -22.03
C VAL A 470 14.39 -10.99 -21.67
N GLU A 471 15.05 -9.87 -21.34
CA GLU A 471 14.49 -8.52 -21.52
C GLU A 471 15.53 -7.40 -21.26
N SER A 472 16.81 -7.65 -21.56
CA SER A 472 17.86 -6.64 -21.39
C SER A 472 18.67 -6.35 -22.66
N ILE A 473 17.99 -6.29 -23.81
CA ILE A 473 18.44 -5.42 -24.90
C ILE A 473 17.98 -4.00 -24.56
#